data_AF-A0A399YPE2-F1
#
_entry.id   AF-A0A399YPE2-F1
#
_cell.length_a   1.000
_cell.length_b   1.000
_cell.length_c   1.000
_cell.angle_alpha   90.00
_cell.angle_beta   90.00
_cell.angle_gamma   90.00
#
_symmetry.space_group_name_H-M   'P 1'
#
loop_
_entity.id
_entity.type
_entity.pdbx_description
1 polymer ?
#
loop_
_entity_poly.entity_id
_entity_poly.type
_entity_poly.pdbx_seq_one_letter_code
_entity_poly.pdbx_strand_id
1 'polypeptide(L)'
;MLKLEFGVENAKEISAALAMVENLPEYFNPLMREWAGRTTMNNLWGMKNYAPPRAGSDYRRTGRLGSSWGYREMGPGQFSFENTHEAAGFVVGEDQAWMHRGRWWQAAERIDEQVMALALLLSEKLGKWPK
;
A
#
# COMPACT_ATOMS: atom_id res chain seq x y z
N MET A 1 30.47 47.83 17.14
CA MET A 1 30.00 46.43 17.08
C MET A 1 28.74 46.43 16.23
N LEU A 2 28.73 45.70 15.11
CA LEU A 2 27.58 45.66 14.20
C LEU A 2 26.64 44.54 14.67
N LYS A 3 25.36 44.86 14.89
CA LYS A 3 24.32 43.89 15.26
C LYS A 3 23.37 43.77 14.07
N LEU A 4 23.31 42.59 13.47
CA LEU A 4 22.36 42.26 12.40
C LEU A 4 21.23 41.44 13.03
N GLU A 5 20.02 41.94 12.91
CA GLU A 5 18.79 41.25 13.31
C GLU A 5 17.98 40.98 12.06
N PHE A 6 17.59 39.73 11.85
CA PHE A 6 16.75 39.31 10.73
C PHE A 6 15.47 38.67 11.28
N GLY A 7 14.34 39.07 10.73
CA GLY A 7 13.03 38.48 10.98
C GLY A 7 12.48 37.87 9.70
N VAL A 8 11.85 36.70 9.80
CA VAL A 8 11.09 36.13 8.70
C VAL A 8 9.74 36.85 8.67
N GLU A 9 9.48 37.63 7.61
CA GLU A 9 8.15 38.18 7.36
C GLU A 9 7.15 37.02 7.25
N ASN A 10 5.99 37.16 7.90
CA ASN A 10 4.91 36.16 7.90
C ASN A 10 5.25 34.81 8.56
N ALA A 11 6.13 34.80 9.58
CA ALA A 11 6.50 33.59 10.31
C ALA A 11 5.30 32.81 10.90
N LYS A 12 4.20 33.50 11.25
CA LYS A 12 2.98 32.87 11.78
C LYS A 12 2.22 32.11 10.69
N GLU A 13 2.10 32.71 9.51
CA GLU A 13 1.44 32.15 8.33
C GLU A 13 2.24 30.93 7.83
N ILE A 14 3.57 31.02 7.81
CA ILE A 14 4.44 29.89 7.49
C ILE A 14 4.27 28.76 8.51
N SER A 15 4.26 29.08 9.81
CA SER A 15 4.04 28.08 10.86
C SER A 15 2.67 27.41 10.75
N ALA A 16 1.62 28.16 10.41
CA ALA A 16 0.28 27.63 10.21
C ALA A 16 0.21 26.71 8.97
N ALA A 17 0.83 27.12 7.86
CA ALA A 17 0.90 26.30 6.65
C ALA A 17 1.68 24.99 6.89
N LEU A 18 2.81 25.05 7.61
CA LEU A 18 3.58 23.86 7.99
C LEU A 18 2.78 22.93 8.90
N ALA A 19 2.06 23.46 9.89
CA ALA A 19 1.20 22.67 10.75
C ALA A 19 0.05 22.00 9.97
N MET A 20 -0.48 22.64 8.93
CA MET A 20 -1.43 21.98 8.02
C MET A 20 -0.75 20.82 7.29
N VAL A 21 0.43 21.02 6.70
CA VAL A 21 1.21 19.96 6.03
C VAL A 21 1.48 18.77 6.94
N GLU A 22 1.77 18.99 8.22
CA GLU A 22 1.97 17.93 9.20
C GLU A 22 0.74 17.03 9.39
N ASN A 23 -0.48 17.56 9.23
CA ASN A 23 -1.74 16.82 9.36
C ASN A 23 -2.16 16.08 8.06
N LEU A 24 -1.35 16.15 7.01
CA LEU A 24 -1.67 15.54 5.71
C LEU A 24 -1.81 14.00 5.79
N PRO A 25 -0.93 13.27 6.49
CA PRO A 25 -1.06 11.82 6.62
C PRO A 25 -2.36 11.42 7.30
N GLU A 26 -2.78 12.14 8.34
CA GLU A 26 -4.05 11.93 9.06
C GLU A 26 -5.24 12.20 8.14
N TYR A 27 -5.17 13.28 7.34
CA TYR A 27 -6.20 13.63 6.37
C TYR A 27 -6.40 12.53 5.31
N PHE A 28 -5.30 11.95 4.82
CA PHE A 28 -5.35 10.86 3.84
C PHE A 28 -5.62 9.49 4.44
N ASN A 29 -5.46 9.31 5.75
CA ASN A 29 -5.50 7.99 6.37
C ASN A 29 -6.78 7.18 6.08
N PRO A 30 -8.01 7.77 6.11
CA PRO A 30 -9.22 7.04 5.74
C PRO A 30 -9.21 6.54 4.29
N LEU A 31 -8.69 7.36 3.37
CA LEU A 31 -8.58 7.02 1.96
C LEU A 31 -7.52 5.93 1.73
N MET A 32 -6.38 6.04 2.39
CA MET A 32 -5.31 5.03 2.36
C MET A 32 -5.82 3.68 2.89
N ARG A 33 -6.59 3.68 3.99
CA ARG A 33 -7.24 2.48 4.53
C ARG A 33 -8.20 1.84 3.54
N GLU A 34 -9.06 2.64 2.91
CA GLU A 34 -10.00 2.18 1.90
C GLU A 34 -9.27 1.55 0.71
N TRP A 35 -8.22 2.22 0.22
CA TRP A 35 -7.36 1.70 -0.85
C TRP A 35 -6.70 0.39 -0.45
N ALA A 36 -6.08 0.29 0.73
CA ALA A 36 -5.44 -0.93 1.21
C ALA A 36 -6.43 -2.10 1.31
N GLY A 37 -7.63 -1.84 1.81
CA GLY A 37 -8.72 -2.83 1.86
C GLY A 37 -9.14 -3.30 0.46
N ARG A 38 -9.36 -2.38 -0.48
CA ARG A 38 -9.71 -2.73 -1.87
C ARG A 38 -8.60 -3.50 -2.56
N THR A 39 -7.35 -3.06 -2.43
CA THR A 39 -6.19 -3.74 -3.02
C THR A 39 -6.08 -5.16 -2.49
N THR A 40 -6.25 -5.36 -1.18
CA THR A 40 -6.27 -6.69 -0.57
C THR A 40 -7.37 -7.56 -1.16
N MET A 41 -8.63 -7.10 -1.14
CA MET A 41 -9.79 -7.89 -1.57
C MET A 41 -9.80 -8.17 -3.08
N ASN A 42 -9.32 -7.23 -3.88
CA ASN A 42 -9.41 -7.31 -5.33
C ASN A 42 -8.22 -8.04 -5.95
N ASN A 43 -7.01 -7.81 -5.45
CA ASN A 43 -5.79 -8.18 -6.14
C ASN A 43 -4.98 -9.28 -5.42
N LEU A 44 -5.18 -9.44 -4.11
CA LEU A 44 -4.41 -10.40 -3.31
C LEU A 44 -5.27 -11.58 -2.83
N TRP A 45 -6.48 -11.28 -2.37
CA TRP A 45 -7.34 -12.23 -1.67
C TRP A 45 -8.09 -13.19 -2.61
N GLY A 46 -8.26 -14.42 -2.13
CA GLY A 46 -9.12 -15.42 -2.75
C GLY A 46 -8.52 -16.20 -3.91
N MET A 47 -9.25 -17.22 -4.36
CA MET A 47 -8.76 -18.18 -5.36
C MET A 47 -8.66 -17.61 -6.78
N LYS A 48 -9.36 -16.50 -7.10
CA LYS A 48 -9.26 -15.82 -8.40
C LYS A 48 -7.82 -15.40 -8.75
N ASN A 49 -6.99 -15.22 -7.72
CA ASN A 49 -5.61 -14.80 -7.86
C ASN A 49 -4.65 -16.00 -8.01
N TYR A 50 -5.14 -17.23 -8.08
CA TYR A 50 -4.28 -18.40 -8.14
C TYR A 50 -3.87 -18.68 -9.59
N ALA A 51 -2.59 -18.99 -9.81
CA ALA A 51 -2.15 -19.51 -11.10
C ALA A 51 -2.97 -20.77 -11.48
N PRO A 52 -3.20 -21.06 -12.77
CA PRO A 52 -3.83 -22.32 -13.17
C PRO A 52 -3.07 -23.55 -12.61
N PRO A 53 -3.71 -24.71 -12.40
CA PRO A 53 -3.00 -25.95 -12.11
C PRO A 53 -2.09 -26.34 -13.29
N ARG A 54 -1.06 -27.15 -13.05
CA ARG A 54 -0.24 -27.70 -14.14
C ARG A 54 -1.05 -28.77 -14.88
N ALA A 55 -0.77 -28.96 -16.18
CA ALA A 55 -1.37 -30.06 -16.93
C ALA A 55 -1.04 -31.40 -16.25
N GLY A 56 -2.06 -32.26 -16.08
CA GLY A 56 -1.93 -33.55 -15.40
C GLY A 56 -1.79 -33.48 -13.87
N SER A 57 -1.86 -32.29 -13.27
CA SER A 57 -1.84 -32.14 -11.81
C SER A 57 -3.19 -32.54 -11.21
N ASP A 58 -3.17 -33.45 -10.23
CA ASP A 58 -4.31 -33.82 -9.39
C ASP A 58 -4.46 -32.91 -8.14
N TYR A 59 -3.42 -32.11 -7.86
CA TYR A 59 -3.40 -31.17 -6.74
C TYR A 59 -4.63 -30.25 -6.70
N ARG A 60 -5.36 -30.31 -5.58
CA ARG A 60 -6.51 -29.45 -5.29
C ARG A 60 -6.09 -28.29 -4.39
N ARG A 61 -6.33 -27.07 -4.87
CA ARG A 61 -6.03 -25.82 -4.17
C ARG A 61 -7.01 -25.64 -3.01
N THR A 62 -6.48 -25.33 -1.83
CA THR A 62 -7.27 -25.16 -0.59
C THR A 62 -7.77 -23.73 -0.37
N GLY A 63 -7.27 -22.76 -1.12
CA GLY A 63 -7.58 -21.34 -0.93
C GLY A 63 -6.84 -20.66 0.24
N ARG A 64 -6.10 -21.43 1.07
CA ARG A 64 -5.45 -20.93 2.30
C ARG A 64 -4.52 -19.75 2.05
N LEU A 65 -3.62 -19.86 1.07
CA LEU A 65 -2.71 -18.76 0.71
C LEU A 65 -3.47 -17.46 0.35
N GLY A 66 -4.66 -17.58 -0.25
CA GLY A 66 -5.44 -16.43 -0.70
C GLY A 66 -6.25 -15.81 0.43
N SER A 67 -6.78 -16.65 1.33
CA SER A 67 -7.50 -16.21 2.52
C SER A 67 -6.61 -15.64 3.62
N SER A 68 -5.30 -15.92 3.58
CA SER A 68 -4.31 -15.46 4.56
C SER A 68 -3.80 -14.03 4.31
N TRP A 69 -4.27 -13.35 3.26
CA TRP A 69 -3.93 -11.95 3.01
C TRP A 69 -4.70 -11.01 3.94
N GLY A 70 -3.99 -10.00 4.43
CA GLY A 70 -4.54 -8.87 5.16
C GLY A 70 -3.69 -7.62 4.94
N TYR A 71 -4.09 -6.53 5.58
CA TYR A 71 -3.30 -5.31 5.66
C TYR A 71 -3.32 -4.77 7.09
N ARG A 72 -2.28 -4.04 7.44
CA ARG A 72 -2.09 -3.43 8.76
C ARG A 72 -1.70 -1.97 8.60
N GLU A 73 -2.32 -1.11 9.38
CA GLU A 73 -1.86 0.27 9.51
C GLU A 73 -0.69 0.33 10.48
N MET A 74 0.43 0.89 10.02
CA MET A 74 1.66 1.06 10.80
C MET A 74 1.75 2.45 11.42
N GLY A 75 0.99 3.40 10.87
CA GLY A 75 0.87 4.79 11.31
C GLY A 75 0.05 5.59 10.29
N PRO A 76 -0.17 6.89 10.53
CA PRO A 76 -0.88 7.76 9.60
C PRO A 76 -0.30 7.68 8.18
N GLY A 77 -1.12 7.24 7.23
CA GLY A 77 -0.71 7.11 5.83
C GLY A 77 0.29 5.97 5.53
N GLN A 78 0.59 5.10 6.50
CA GLN A 78 1.53 3.99 6.34
C GLN A 78 0.82 2.65 6.53
N PHE A 79 0.83 1.82 5.49
CA PHE A 79 0.15 0.53 5.48
C PHE A 79 1.10 -0.58 5.02
N SER A 80 1.03 -1.72 5.70
CA SER A 80 1.71 -2.97 5.39
C SER A 80 0.70 -3.97 4.82
N PHE A 81 1.07 -4.71 3.77
CA PHE A 81 0.30 -5.85 3.29
C PHE A 81 0.98 -7.14 3.77
N GLU A 82 0.21 -8.01 4.41
CA GLU A 82 0.74 -9.19 5.10
C GLU A 82 0.04 -10.45 4.61
N ASN A 83 0.80 -11.53 4.42
CA ASN A 83 0.24 -12.86 4.22
C ASN A 83 0.72 -13.79 5.34
N THR A 84 -0.21 -14.33 6.11
CA THR A 84 0.10 -15.17 7.28
C THR A 84 0.36 -16.64 6.94
N HIS A 85 0.29 -17.01 5.66
CA HIS A 85 0.57 -18.38 5.22
C HIS A 85 2.08 -18.65 5.22
N GLU A 86 2.51 -19.75 5.83
CA GLU A 86 3.94 -20.10 6.00
C GLU A 86 4.73 -20.12 4.67
N ALA A 87 4.08 -20.57 3.59
CA ALA A 87 4.70 -20.66 2.27
C ALA A 87 4.59 -19.37 1.43
N ALA A 88 3.99 -18.28 1.94
CA ALA A 88 3.70 -17.09 1.14
C ALA A 88 4.95 -16.50 0.47
N GLY A 89 6.06 -16.42 1.21
CA GLY A 89 7.34 -15.95 0.68
C GLY A 89 7.81 -16.74 -0.54
N PHE A 90 7.70 -18.06 -0.50
CA PHE A 90 8.13 -18.94 -1.59
C PHE A 90 7.15 -18.99 -2.77
N VAL A 91 5.89 -18.57 -2.59
CA VAL A 91 4.87 -18.62 -3.66
C VAL A 91 4.68 -17.26 -4.34
N VAL A 92 4.62 -16.17 -3.58
CA VAL A 92 4.32 -14.81 -4.07
C VAL A 92 5.24 -13.73 -3.49
N GLY A 93 6.22 -14.08 -2.65
CA GLY A 93 7.21 -13.13 -2.12
C GLY A 93 8.46 -13.01 -2.99
N GLU A 94 9.43 -12.24 -2.52
CA GLU A 94 10.71 -12.00 -3.22
C GLU A 94 11.54 -13.28 -3.37
N ASP A 95 11.50 -14.16 -2.36
CA ASP A 95 12.16 -15.48 -2.36
C ASP A 95 11.37 -16.55 -3.13
N GLN A 96 10.58 -16.16 -4.14
CA GLN A 96 9.72 -17.07 -4.89
C GLN A 96 10.51 -18.26 -5.45
N ALA A 97 10.09 -19.48 -5.10
CA ALA A 97 10.76 -20.70 -5.50
C ALA A 97 10.68 -20.89 -7.02
N TRP A 98 11.73 -21.48 -7.60
CA TRP A 98 11.90 -21.61 -9.06
C TRP A 98 10.67 -22.20 -9.78
N MET A 99 9.95 -23.11 -9.14
CA MET A 99 8.76 -23.78 -9.70
C MET A 99 7.50 -22.90 -9.78
N HIS A 100 7.49 -21.78 -9.04
CA HIS A 100 6.43 -20.77 -9.03
C HIS A 100 6.70 -19.61 -10.00
N ARG A 101 7.97 -19.34 -10.32
CA ARG A 101 8.40 -18.28 -11.24
C ARG A 101 7.75 -18.41 -12.62
N GLY A 102 7.31 -17.29 -13.17
CA GLY A 102 6.62 -17.20 -14.47
C GLY A 102 5.21 -17.78 -14.49
N ARG A 103 4.69 -18.26 -13.35
CA ARG A 103 3.32 -18.79 -13.22
C ARG A 103 2.54 -18.06 -12.14
N TRP A 104 3.19 -17.81 -11.02
CA TRP A 104 2.66 -17.02 -9.92
C TRP A 104 3.21 -15.60 -10.01
N TRP A 105 2.36 -14.66 -9.67
CA TRP A 105 2.69 -13.24 -9.53
C TRP A 105 3.55 -13.01 -8.29
N GLN A 106 4.28 -11.89 -8.26
CA GLN A 106 4.90 -11.38 -7.04
C GLN A 106 3.98 -10.35 -6.39
N ALA A 107 3.90 -10.37 -5.06
CA ALA A 107 3.01 -9.50 -4.31
C ALA A 107 3.42 -8.02 -4.40
N ALA A 108 4.71 -7.73 -4.34
CA ALA A 108 5.23 -6.38 -4.48
C ALA A 108 4.80 -5.76 -5.82
N GLU A 109 5.09 -6.46 -6.93
CA GLU A 109 4.69 -6.02 -8.29
C GLU A 109 3.19 -5.74 -8.39
N ARG A 110 2.37 -6.62 -7.82
CA ARG A 110 0.91 -6.48 -7.89
C ARG A 110 0.38 -5.32 -7.05
N ILE A 111 1.04 -5.01 -5.93
CA ILE A 111 0.72 -3.83 -5.12
C ILE A 111 1.17 -2.56 -5.87
N ASP A 112 2.35 -2.59 -6.48
CA ASP A 112 2.92 -1.48 -7.26
C ASP A 112 2.03 -1.10 -8.44
N GLU A 113 1.43 -2.08 -9.13
CA GLU A 113 0.42 -1.84 -10.17
C GLU A 113 -0.77 -0.99 -9.69
N GLN A 114 -1.07 -0.98 -8.38
CA GLN A 114 -2.16 -0.20 -7.80
C GLN A 114 -1.73 1.17 -7.28
N VAL A 115 -0.42 1.47 -7.24
CA VAL A 115 0.12 2.73 -6.71
C VAL A 115 -0.28 3.91 -7.57
N MET A 116 -0.36 3.75 -8.90
CA MET A 116 -0.81 4.84 -9.78
C MET A 116 -2.26 5.22 -9.50
N ALA A 117 -3.13 4.23 -9.27
CA ALA A 117 -4.53 4.48 -8.91
C ALA A 117 -4.62 5.20 -7.55
N LEU A 118 -3.76 4.83 -6.59
CA LEU A 118 -3.66 5.53 -5.32
C LEU A 118 -3.22 6.99 -5.50
N ALA A 119 -2.20 7.25 -6.31
CA ALA A 119 -1.69 8.60 -6.55
C ALA A 119 -2.78 9.53 -7.12
N LEU A 120 -3.60 9.02 -8.05
CA LEU A 120 -4.74 9.76 -8.58
C LEU A 120 -5.80 10.07 -7.50
N LEU A 121 -6.13 9.10 -6.65
CA LEU A 121 -7.05 9.29 -5.53
C LEU A 121 -6.55 10.33 -4.53
N LEU A 122 -5.26 10.25 -4.17
CA LEU A 122 -4.61 11.21 -3.27
C LEU A 122 -4.60 12.61 -3.88
N SER A 123 -4.29 12.74 -5.17
CA SER A 123 -4.31 14.03 -5.88
C SER A 123 -5.70 14.67 -5.89
N GLU A 124 -6.75 13.88 -6.16
CA GLU A 124 -8.13 14.38 -6.10
C GLU A 124 -8.50 14.84 -4.70
N LYS A 125 -8.11 14.07 -3.68
CA LYS A 125 -8.40 14.37 -2.28
C LYS A 125 -7.64 15.60 -1.80
N LEU A 126 -6.38 15.77 -2.22
CA LEU A 126 -5.56 16.94 -1.94
C LEU A 126 -6.22 18.22 -2.47
N GLY A 127 -6.83 18.18 -3.65
CA GLY A 127 -7.56 19.32 -4.22
C GLY A 127 -8.78 19.77 -3.40
N LYS A 128 -9.27 18.91 -2.49
CA LYS A 128 -10.38 19.19 -1.57
C LYS A 128 -9.90 19.48 -0.14
N TRP A 129 -8.60 19.58 0.08
CA TRP A 129 -8.06 19.92 1.38
C TRP A 129 -8.41 21.37 1.72
N PRO A 130 -9.12 21.65 2.84
CA PRO A 130 -9.27 23.01 3.33
C PRO A 130 -7.92 23.75 3.37
N LYS A 131 -7.90 24.89 2.70
CA LYS A 131 -6.78 25.85 2.66
C LYS A 131 -6.86 26.83 3.81
#